data_AF-A0A920AVR7-F1
#
_entry.id   AF-A0A920AVR7-F1
#
_cell.length_a   1.000
_cell.length_b   1.000
_cell.length_c   1.000
_cell.angle_alpha   90.00
_cell.angle_beta   90.00
_cell.angle_gamma   90.00
#
_symmetry.space_group_name_H-M   'P 1'
#
loop_
_entity.id
_entity.type
_entity.pdbx_description
1 polymer ?
#
loop_
_entity_poly.entity_id
_entity_poly.type
_entity_poly.pdbx_seq_one_letter_code
_entity_poly.pdbx_strand_id
1 'polypeptide(L)'
;MLSAHYDKISLNEGLFNRVDAIWQNRENLDLTKEQTKLLNDTRKGFVRSGALLSENQKERISEINSKISGLSTSFGQNLLAETNGFELILEASDLEGLSDGVIAAQLMQLHRKWMRLSLMKKKINTKTNMFLPHTEVVCIRF
;
A
#
# COMPACT_ATOMS: atom_id res chain seq x y z
N MET A 1 -8.37 0.03 -13.20
CA MET A 1 -7.17 0.02 -12.34
C MET A 1 -6.16 1.03 -12.85
N LEU A 2 -5.48 1.74 -11.96
CA LEU A 2 -4.48 2.75 -12.34
C LEU A 2 -3.26 2.11 -13.04
N SER A 3 -2.80 0.94 -12.59
CA SER A 3 -1.67 0.21 -13.20
C SER A 3 -1.87 -0.03 -14.70
N ALA A 4 -3.01 -0.61 -15.09
CA ALA A 4 -3.31 -0.88 -16.50
C ALA A 4 -3.37 0.37 -17.38
N HIS A 5 -3.68 1.54 -16.82
CA HIS A 5 -3.64 2.81 -17.55
C HIS A 5 -2.19 3.24 -17.82
N TYR A 6 -1.31 3.18 -16.81
CA TYR A 6 0.12 3.50 -16.98
C TYR A 6 0.86 2.51 -17.88
N ASP A 7 0.49 1.24 -17.81
CA ASP A 7 1.04 0.19 -18.69
C ASP A 7 0.74 0.50 -20.16
N LYS A 8 -0.51 0.90 -20.47
CA LYS A 8 -0.91 1.28 -21.83
C LYS A 8 -0.12 2.47 -22.39
N ILE A 9 0.25 3.43 -21.55
CA ILE A 9 1.05 4.59 -21.97
C ILE A 9 2.51 4.17 -22.19
N SER A 10 3.08 3.43 -21.24
CA SER A 10 4.49 3.07 -21.22
C SER A 10 4.86 1.99 -22.23
N LEU A 11 3.91 1.13 -22.61
CA LEU A 11 4.09 0.06 -23.60
C LEU A 11 3.63 0.46 -25.01
N ASN A 12 3.17 1.71 -25.20
CA ASN A 12 2.73 2.18 -26.51
C ASN A 12 3.91 2.30 -27.48
N GLU A 13 3.91 1.46 -28.52
CA GLU A 13 4.98 1.44 -29.52
C GLU A 13 5.10 2.75 -30.30
N GLY A 14 3.97 3.33 -30.72
CA GLY A 14 3.97 4.58 -31.47
C GLY A 14 4.57 5.74 -30.68
N LEU A 15 4.30 5.79 -29.38
CA LEU A 15 4.87 6.79 -28.48
C LEU A 15 6.36 6.55 -28.24
N PHE A 16 6.75 5.31 -27.97
CA PHE A 16 8.16 4.95 -27.79
C PHE A 16 8.99 5.24 -29.03
N ASN A 17 8.51 4.88 -30.22
CA ASN A 17 9.22 5.09 -31.48
C ASN A 17 9.49 6.58 -31.76
N ARG A 18 8.58 7.48 -31.36
CA ARG A 18 8.80 8.94 -31.46
C ARG A 18 9.93 9.40 -30.56
N VAL A 19 9.94 8.93 -29.31
CA VAL A 19 11.00 9.26 -28.34
C VAL A 19 12.34 8.64 -28.77
N ASP A 20 12.32 7.41 -29.28
CA ASP A 20 13.50 6.71 -29.77
C ASP A 20 14.13 7.46 -30.95
N ALA A 21 13.33 7.88 -31.93
CA ALA A 21 13.80 8.65 -33.08
C ALA A 21 14.51 9.96 -32.67
N ILE A 22 13.95 10.72 -31.73
CA ILE A 22 14.59 11.93 -31.19
C ILE A 22 15.88 11.58 -30.47
N TRP A 23 15.89 10.51 -29.69
CA TRP A 23 17.09 10.06 -28.98
C TRP A 23 18.20 9.59 -29.93
N GLN A 24 17.88 8.93 -31.04
CA GLN A 24 18.88 8.53 -32.03
C GLN A 24 19.48 9.75 -32.72
N ASN A 25 18.67 10.78 -32.98
CA ASN A 25 19.12 12.02 -33.62
C ASN A 25 19.67 13.07 -32.63
N ARG A 26 19.81 12.73 -31.34
CA ARG A 26 20.14 13.70 -30.27
C ARG A 26 21.43 14.47 -30.49
N GLU A 27 22.39 13.92 -31.22
CA GLU A 27 23.69 14.55 -31.48
C GLU A 27 23.61 15.66 -32.54
N ASN A 28 22.57 15.64 -33.38
CA ASN A 28 22.29 16.69 -34.37
C ASN A 28 21.29 17.72 -33.86
N LEU A 29 20.81 17.56 -32.63
CA LEU A 29 19.90 18.49 -31.98
C LEU A 29 20.72 19.33 -31.01
N ASP A 30 20.65 20.66 -31.13
CA ASP A 30 21.29 21.60 -30.21
C ASP A 30 20.50 21.68 -28.88
N LEU A 31 20.50 20.57 -28.14
CA LEU A 31 19.75 20.41 -26.89
C LEU A 31 20.54 20.99 -25.73
N THR A 32 19.84 21.68 -24.83
CA THR A 32 20.44 22.05 -23.54
C THR A 32 20.72 20.80 -22.70
N LYS A 33 21.52 20.97 -21.63
CA LYS A 33 21.85 19.89 -20.70
C LYS A 33 20.59 19.30 -20.04
N GLU A 34 19.64 20.15 -19.66
CA GLU A 34 18.37 19.78 -19.03
C GLU A 34 17.48 19.00 -20.01
N GLN A 35 17.40 19.46 -21.27
CA GLN A 35 16.65 18.77 -22.32
C GLN A 35 17.24 17.38 -22.63
N THR A 36 18.56 17.29 -22.71
CA THR A 36 19.27 16.02 -22.90
C THR A 36 19.02 15.06 -21.73
N LYS A 37 19.03 15.58 -20.50
CA LYS A 37 18.73 14.80 -19.30
C LYS A 37 17.29 14.27 -19.32
N LEU A 38 16.32 15.12 -19.63
CA LEU A 38 14.91 14.76 -19.75
C LEU A 38 14.70 13.68 -20.82
N LEU A 39 15.29 13.85 -22.01
CA LEU A 39 15.20 12.88 -23.11
C LEU A 39 15.76 11.51 -22.70
N ASN A 40 16.92 11.50 -22.03
CA ASN A 40 17.54 10.29 -21.53
C ASN A 40 16.69 9.58 -20.46
N ASP A 41 16.19 10.32 -19.47
CA ASP A 41 15.39 9.75 -18.39
C ASP A 41 14.03 9.26 -18.92
N THR A 42 13.44 9.98 -19.88
CA THR A 42 12.20 9.58 -20.55
C THR A 42 12.38 8.26 -21.30
N ARG A 43 13.38 8.16 -22.20
CA ARG A 43 13.67 6.91 -22.92
C ARG A 43 13.97 5.76 -21.96
N LYS A 44 14.78 6.00 -20.93
CA LYS A 44 15.07 4.99 -19.90
C LYS A 44 13.80 4.49 -19.21
N GLY A 45 12.84 5.39 -18.94
CA GLY A 45 11.52 5.02 -18.42
C GLY A 45 10.81 4.02 -19.32
N PHE A 46 10.66 4.32 -20.61
CA PHE A 46 10.03 3.40 -21.58
C PHE A 46 10.74 2.05 -21.67
N VAL A 47 12.07 2.04 -21.75
CA VAL A 47 12.85 0.80 -21.82
C VAL A 47 12.66 -0.05 -20.56
N ARG A 48 12.69 0.57 -19.37
CA ARG A 48 12.48 -0.13 -18.09
C ARG A 48 11.07 -0.67 -17.94
N SER A 49 10.08 0.03 -18.50
CA SER A 49 8.69 -0.44 -18.53
C SER A 49 8.47 -1.59 -19.51
N GLY A 50 9.43 -1.87 -20.41
CA GLY A 50 9.35 -2.99 -21.36
C GLY A 50 8.89 -2.60 -22.77
N ALA A 51 9.05 -1.33 -23.18
CA ALA A 51 8.64 -0.89 -24.53
C ALA A 51 9.35 -1.65 -25.67
N LEU A 52 10.57 -2.15 -25.43
CA LEU A 52 11.38 -2.92 -26.39
C LEU A 52 11.08 -4.43 -26.42
N LEU A 53 10.15 -4.91 -25.60
CA LEU A 53 9.83 -6.33 -25.51
C LEU A 53 8.93 -6.79 -26.67
N SER A 54 8.89 -8.09 -26.93
CA SER A 54 7.92 -8.66 -27.87
C SER A 54 6.49 -8.59 -27.32
N GLU A 55 5.48 -8.72 -28.19
CA GLU A 55 4.08 -8.61 -27.78
C GLU A 55 3.71 -9.61 -26.67
N ASN A 56 4.16 -10.87 -26.78
CA ASN A 56 3.98 -11.88 -25.74
C ASN A 56 4.62 -11.50 -24.39
N GLN A 57 5.77 -10.83 -24.44
CA GLN A 57 6.46 -10.36 -23.23
C GLN A 57 5.78 -9.12 -22.62
N LYS A 58 5.20 -8.25 -23.44
CA LYS A 58 4.40 -7.09 -22.99
C LYS A 58 3.14 -7.53 -22.28
N GLU A 59 2.43 -8.52 -22.81
CA GLU A 59 1.26 -9.11 -22.16
C GLU A 59 1.65 -9.68 -20.79
N ARG A 60 2.76 -10.42 -20.74
CA ARG A 60 3.27 -10.97 -19.48
C ARG A 60 3.64 -9.89 -18.45
N ILE A 61 4.28 -8.79 -18.87
CA ILE A 61 4.57 -7.67 -17.95
C ILE A 61 3.29 -7.03 -17.42
N SER A 62 2.29 -6.84 -18.27
CA SER A 62 1.00 -6.28 -17.86
C SER A 62 0.30 -7.17 -16.83
N GLU A 63 0.35 -8.50 -16.98
CA GLU A 63 -0.15 -9.44 -15.98
C GLU A 63 0.58 -9.31 -14.64
N ILE A 64 1.91 -9.20 -14.69
CA ILE A 64 2.76 -9.09 -13.50
C ILE A 64 2.45 -7.77 -12.77
N ASN A 65 2.37 -6.65 -13.48
CA ASN A 65 2.08 -5.34 -12.89
C ASN A 65 0.69 -5.31 -12.24
N SER A 66 -0.30 -5.94 -12.87
CA SER A 66 -1.64 -6.11 -12.30
C SER A 66 -1.60 -6.91 -10.98
N LYS A 67 -0.86 -8.04 -10.96
CA LYS A 67 -0.69 -8.86 -9.75
C LYS A 67 0.02 -8.09 -8.64
N ILE A 68 1.07 -7.34 -8.95
CA ILE A 68 1.80 -6.51 -7.99
C ILE A 68 0.87 -5.45 -7.38
N SER A 69 0.04 -4.79 -8.19
CA SER A 69 -0.92 -3.80 -7.71
C SER A 69 -1.94 -4.43 -6.73
N GLY A 70 -2.46 -5.62 -7.05
CA GLY A 70 -3.34 -6.36 -6.15
C GLY A 70 -2.64 -6.74 -4.84
N LEU A 71 -1.47 -7.38 -4.93
CA LEU A 71 -0.71 -7.83 -3.76
C LEU A 71 -0.29 -6.66 -2.86
N SER A 72 0.09 -5.51 -3.43
CA SER A 72 0.48 -4.33 -2.64
C SER A 72 -0.71 -3.78 -1.85
N THR A 73 -1.91 -3.80 -2.46
CA THR A 73 -3.14 -3.39 -1.79
C THR A 73 -3.49 -4.35 -0.66
N SER A 74 -3.44 -5.65 -0.92
CA SER A 74 -3.69 -6.68 0.10
C SER A 74 -2.67 -6.61 1.24
N PHE A 75 -1.40 -6.40 0.93
CA PHE A 75 -0.36 -6.22 1.95
C PHE A 75 -0.66 -5.01 2.85
N GLY A 76 -0.99 -3.85 2.28
CA GLY A 76 -1.34 -2.67 3.07
C GLY A 76 -2.57 -2.87 3.95
N GLN A 77 -3.59 -3.56 3.45
CA GLN A 77 -4.78 -3.90 4.22
C GLN A 77 -4.47 -4.88 5.35
N ASN A 78 -3.69 -5.92 5.08
CA ASN A 78 -3.29 -6.92 6.08
C ASN A 78 -2.44 -6.29 7.18
N LEU A 79 -1.46 -5.46 6.82
CA LEU A 79 -0.61 -4.76 7.79
C LEU A 79 -1.44 -3.84 8.69
N LEU A 80 -2.39 -3.10 8.11
CA LEU A 80 -3.29 -2.25 8.89
C LEU A 80 -4.22 -3.07 9.79
N ALA A 81 -4.70 -4.22 9.31
CA ALA A 81 -5.54 -5.13 10.08
C ALA A 81 -4.77 -5.73 11.26
N GLU A 82 -3.55 -6.23 11.04
CA GLU A 82 -2.64 -6.73 12.08
C GLU A 82 -2.33 -5.63 13.11
N THR A 83 -1.93 -4.44 12.66
CA THR A 83 -1.61 -3.30 13.55
C THR A 83 -2.83 -2.86 14.37
N ASN A 84 -4.04 -3.02 13.84
CA ASN A 84 -5.28 -2.69 14.56
C ASN A 84 -5.81 -3.83 15.43
N GLY A 85 -5.50 -5.07 15.06
CA GLY A 85 -5.88 -6.29 15.77
C GLY A 85 -4.91 -6.67 16.88
N PHE A 86 -3.69 -6.15 16.85
CA PHE A 86 -2.69 -6.37 17.89
C PHE A 86 -3.18 -5.84 19.23
N GLU A 87 -3.18 -6.72 20.23
CA GLU A 87 -3.53 -6.43 21.61
C GLU A 87 -2.44 -7.03 22.51
N LEU A 88 -1.90 -6.22 23.42
CA LEU A 88 -0.97 -6.68 24.44
C LEU A 88 -1.71 -6.80 25.77
N ILE A 89 -1.88 -8.03 26.22
CA ILE A 89 -2.47 -8.41 27.50
C ILE A 89 -1.46 -8.08 28.60
N LEU A 90 -1.82 -7.18 29.53
CA LEU A 90 -1.01 -6.84 30.69
C LEU A 90 -1.73 -7.16 32.00
N GLU A 91 -0.93 -7.49 33.01
CA GLU A 91 -1.36 -7.66 34.40
C GLU A 91 -1.16 -6.36 35.19
N ALA A 92 -1.79 -6.26 36.38
CA ALA A 92 -1.71 -5.05 37.20
C ALA A 92 -0.27 -4.69 37.61
N SER A 93 0.60 -5.69 37.77
CA SER A 93 2.03 -5.50 38.07
C SER A 93 2.82 -4.91 36.91
N ASP A 94 2.38 -5.12 35.66
CA ASP A 94 3.04 -4.57 34.46
C ASP A 94 2.75 -3.06 34.29
N LEU A 95 1.83 -2.52 35.08
CA LEU A 95 1.43 -1.12 35.08
C LEU A 95 2.21 -0.27 36.10
N GLU A 96 3.04 -0.91 36.92
CA GLU A 96 3.84 -0.23 37.94
C GLU A 96 4.87 0.71 37.27
N GLY A 97 4.80 2.00 37.62
CA GLY A 97 5.70 3.04 37.07
C GLY A 97 5.14 3.83 35.88
N LEU A 98 3.97 3.48 35.34
CA LEU A 98 3.25 4.29 34.37
C LEU A 98 2.52 5.46 35.04
N SER A 99 2.41 6.60 34.36
CA SER A 99 1.65 7.74 34.87
C SER A 99 0.14 7.55 34.69
N ASP A 100 -0.65 8.10 35.62
CA ASP A 100 -2.11 8.02 35.59
C ASP A 100 -2.72 8.51 34.26
N GLY A 101 -2.08 9.49 33.62
CA GLY A 101 -2.49 10.02 32.31
C GLY A 101 -2.43 8.98 31.19
N VAL A 102 -1.41 8.10 31.20
CA VAL A 102 -1.28 7.02 30.21
C VAL A 102 -2.35 5.96 30.46
N ILE A 103 -2.58 5.58 31.72
CA ILE A 103 -3.61 4.60 32.10
C ILE A 103 -5.01 5.09 31.68
N ALA A 104 -5.34 6.35 31.97
CA ALA A 104 -6.63 6.94 31.62
C ALA A 104 -6.84 7.02 30.09
N ALA A 105 -5.81 7.39 29.33
CA ALA A 105 -5.87 7.43 27.87
C ALA A 105 -6.19 6.04 27.28
N GLN A 106 -5.60 4.97 27.82
CA GLN A 106 -5.81 3.62 27.31
C GLN A 106 -7.17 3.04 27.71
N LEU A 107 -7.64 3.30 28.92
CA LEU A 107 -9.01 2.98 29.32
C LEU A 107 -10.05 3.65 28.39
N MET A 108 -9.83 4.91 28.01
CA MET A 108 -10.70 5.64 27.09
C MET A 108 -10.66 5.07 25.65
N GLN A 109 -9.53 4.52 25.21
CA GLN A 109 -9.44 3.82 23.93
C GLN A 109 -10.17 2.47 23.97
N LEU A 110 -9.95 1.66 25.01
CA LEU A 110 -10.63 0.38 25.23
C LEU A 110 -12.16 0.57 25.28
N HIS A 111 -12.63 1.56 26.03
CA HIS A 111 -14.05 1.87 26.14
C HIS A 111 -14.68 2.25 24.79
N ARG A 112 -13.97 3.03 23.95
CA ARG A 112 -14.40 3.35 22.58
C ARG A 112 -14.47 2.12 21.69
N LYS A 113 -13.51 1.20 21.78
CA LYS A 113 -13.51 -0.08 21.03
C LYS A 113 -14.67 -0.97 21.46
N TRP A 114 -14.93 -1.05 22.77
CA TRP A 114 -16.05 -1.81 23.34
C TRP A 114 -17.41 -1.27 22.88
N MET A 115 -17.63 0.05 22.92
CA MET A 115 -18.84 0.66 22.37
C MET A 115 -19.01 0.36 20.89
N ARG A 116 -17.94 0.45 20.10
CA ARG A 116 -17.97 0.16 18.65
C ARG A 116 -18.35 -1.30 18.38
N LEU A 117 -17.79 -2.24 19.12
CA LEU A 117 -18.10 -3.67 19.01
C LEU A 117 -19.52 -4.00 19.47
N SER A 118 -20.00 -3.36 20.54
CA SER A 118 -21.38 -3.49 21.03
C SER A 118 -22.40 -3.00 20.00
N LEU A 119 -22.13 -1.85 19.37
CA LEU A 119 -22.95 -1.31 18.27
C LEU A 119 -22.92 -2.21 17.03
N MET A 120 -21.77 -2.80 16.70
CA MET A 120 -21.64 -3.76 15.61
C MET A 120 -22.40 -5.07 15.87
N LYS A 121 -22.33 -5.63 17.09
CA LYS A 121 -23.11 -6.83 17.49
C LYS A 121 -24.62 -6.60 17.42
N LYS A 122 -25.12 -5.41 17.77
CA LYS A 122 -26.55 -5.07 17.66
C LYS A 122 -27.05 -5.04 16.21
N LYS A 123 -26.16 -4.79 15.25
CA LYS A 123 -26.47 -4.73 13.81
C LYS A 123 -26.40 -6.10 13.11
N ILE A 124 -25.73 -7.07 13.72
CA ILE A 124 -25.53 -8.44 13.20
C ILE A 124 -26.25 -9.41 14.14
N ASN A 125 -27.53 -9.70 13.87
CA ASN A 125 -28.33 -10.65 14.64
C ASN A 125 -27.97 -12.12 14.29
N THR A 126 -26.74 -12.54 14.56
CA THR A 126 -26.33 -13.95 14.40
C THR A 126 -25.56 -14.46 15.63
N LYS A 127 -25.99 -15.65 16.09
CA LYS A 127 -25.44 -16.41 17.22
C LYS A 127 -24.02 -16.90 16.93
N THR A 128 -23.03 -16.02 16.94
CA THR A 128 -21.62 -16.43 16.95
C THR A 128 -20.93 -15.77 18.13
N ASN A 129 -20.62 -16.59 19.13
CA ASN A 129 -19.92 -16.19 20.35
C ASN A 129 -18.48 -15.80 20.00
N MET A 130 -18.28 -14.53 19.63
CA MET A 130 -16.97 -13.90 19.67
C MET A 130 -16.54 -13.83 21.13
N PHE A 131 -15.68 -14.78 21.51
CA PHE A 131 -15.08 -14.93 22.84
C PHE A 131 -14.42 -13.60 23.23
N LEU A 132 -14.96 -12.93 24.25
CA LEU A 132 -14.29 -11.81 24.89
C LEU A 132 -13.77 -12.37 26.21
N PRO A 133 -12.46 -12.65 26.34
CA PRO A 133 -11.92 -13.11 27.61
C PRO A 133 -12.07 -12.01 28.66
N HIS A 134 -12.21 -12.48 29.89
CA HIS A 134 -12.66 -11.80 31.09
C HIS A 134 -12.13 -10.38 31.38
N THR A 135 -12.98 -9.67 32.13
CA THR A 135 -12.92 -8.34 32.74
C THR A 135 -11.72 -8.02 33.65
N GLU A 136 -10.62 -8.77 33.64
CA GLU A 136 -9.47 -8.51 34.52
C GLU A 136 -8.16 -8.22 33.79
N VAL A 137 -8.15 -8.24 32.45
CA VAL A 137 -6.94 -7.97 31.67
C VAL A 137 -6.96 -6.53 31.16
N VAL A 138 -6.01 -5.71 31.61
CA VAL A 138 -5.79 -4.37 31.06
C VAL A 138 -4.97 -4.52 29.79
N CYS A 139 -5.63 -4.64 28.63
CA CYS A 139 -4.92 -4.64 27.35
C CYS A 139 -4.38 -3.23 27.04
N ILE A 140 -3.06 -3.02 27.06
CA ILE A 140 -2.44 -1.76 26.63
C ILE A 140 -2.05 -1.85 25.16
N ARG A 141 -2.33 -0.79 24.40
CA ARG A 141 -1.93 -0.64 23.00
C ARG A 141 -0.77 0.35 22.90
N PHE A 142 0.28 0.03 22.15
CA PHE A 142 1.29 1.01 21.71
C PHE A 142 0.93 1.55 20.33
#